data_AF-A0A0G0CX52-F1
#
_entry.id   AF-A0A0G0CX52-F1
#
_cell.length_a   1.000
_cell.length_b   1.000
_cell.length_c   1.000
_cell.angle_alpha   90.00
_cell.angle_beta   90.00
_cell.angle_gamma   90.00
#
_symmetry.space_group_name_H-M   'P 1'
#
loop_
_entity.id
_entity.type
_entity.pdbx_description
1 polymer ?
#
loop_
_entity_poly.entity_id
_entity_poly.type
_entity_poly.pdbx_seq_one_letter_code
_entity_poly.pdbx_strand_id
1 'polypeptide(L)'
;MRLISIKIEKPAEINFILAQSHFIKTVEDCYETLVEAVPGIKFGLAFCEASGPKKIRKAGTDDEMINLAVKNAKEVGAGHSLFIFLKNTFPVNILNRIKNLSDGIENKEEEQDRKDFLRKIGYKSS
;
A
#
# COMPACT_ATOMS: atom_id res chain seq x y z
N MET A 1 7.33 -21.22 -17.55
CA MET A 1 7.80 -20.33 -16.46
C MET A 1 8.96 -19.50 -17.01
N ARG A 2 8.98 -18.17 -16.78
CA ARG A 2 10.04 -17.26 -17.24
C ARG A 2 10.51 -16.44 -16.04
N LEU A 3 11.82 -16.30 -15.87
CA LEU A 3 12.41 -15.42 -14.85
C LEU A 3 12.74 -14.07 -15.49
N ILE A 4 12.36 -12.99 -14.80
CA ILE A 4 12.59 -11.62 -15.23
C ILE A 4 13.18 -10.89 -14.02
N SER A 5 14.31 -10.19 -14.23
CA SER A 5 14.87 -9.30 -13.21
C SER A 5 14.31 -7.90 -13.45
N ILE A 6 13.69 -7.34 -12.43
CA ILE A 6 13.09 -6.00 -12.47
C ILE A 6 13.80 -5.17 -11.41
N LYS A 7 14.38 -4.05 -11.85
CA LYS A 7 15.06 -3.11 -10.94
C LYS A 7 14.01 -2.24 -10.28
N ILE A 8 14.02 -2.19 -8.94
CA ILE A 8 13.21 -1.22 -8.19
C ILE A 8 13.85 0.15 -8.31
N GLU A 9 13.11 1.11 -8.85
CA GLU A 9 13.50 2.50 -8.88
C GLU A 9 13.22 3.17 -7.53
N LYS A 10 14.27 3.72 -6.91
CA LYS A 10 14.15 4.54 -5.72
C LYS A 10 15.32 5.53 -5.62
N PRO A 11 15.11 6.74 -5.09
CA PRO A 11 16.21 7.59 -4.63
C PRO A 11 17.01 6.92 -3.51
N ALA A 12 18.27 7.33 -3.32
CA ALA A 12 19.16 6.74 -2.31
C ALA A 12 18.58 6.88 -0.89
N GLU A 13 18.06 8.07 -0.58
CA GLU A 13 17.51 8.47 0.72
C GLU A 13 16.21 7.74 1.10
N ILE A 14 15.51 7.17 0.10
CA ILE A 14 14.17 6.60 0.30
C ILE A 14 14.28 5.13 0.68
N ASN A 15 13.55 4.77 1.74
CA ASN A 15 13.40 3.38 2.15
C ASN A 15 12.24 2.72 1.41
N PHE A 16 12.38 1.43 1.13
CA PHE A 16 11.41 0.63 0.40
C PHE A 16 11.12 -0.67 1.13
N ILE A 17 9.85 -1.04 1.17
CA ILE A 17 9.36 -2.32 1.68
C ILE A 17 8.51 -2.97 0.60
N LEU A 18 8.84 -4.21 0.27
CA LEU A 18 8.01 -5.11 -0.52
C LEU A 18 7.39 -6.15 0.40
N ALA A 19 6.08 -6.30 0.32
CA ALA A 19 5.34 -7.32 1.05
C ALA A 19 4.34 -8.03 0.13
N GLN A 20 3.88 -9.20 0.57
CA GLN A 20 2.71 -9.85 0.01
C GLN A 20 1.58 -9.66 1.01
N SER A 21 0.40 -9.30 0.54
CA SER A 21 -0.82 -9.26 1.36
C SER A 21 -1.99 -9.66 0.50
N HIS A 22 -3.16 -9.84 1.08
CA HIS A 22 -4.37 -10.15 0.35
C HIS A 22 -5.47 -9.22 0.80
N PHE A 23 -6.49 -9.10 -0.04
CA PHE A 23 -7.67 -8.29 0.22
C PHE A 23 -7.46 -6.77 0.06
N ILE A 24 -8.56 -6.04 -0.21
CA ILE A 24 -8.49 -4.62 -0.56
C ILE A 24 -8.33 -3.73 0.68
N LYS A 25 -8.76 -4.22 1.85
CA LYS A 25 -8.66 -3.51 3.13
C LYS A 25 -7.22 -3.28 3.59
N THR A 26 -6.26 -4.09 3.09
CA THR A 26 -4.82 -3.87 3.27
C THR A 26 -4.38 -2.42 3.03
N VAL A 27 -4.97 -1.74 2.05
CA VAL A 27 -4.61 -0.35 1.72
C VAL A 27 -4.98 0.61 2.84
N GLU A 28 -6.16 0.42 3.44
CA GLU A 28 -6.68 1.20 4.55
C GLU A 28 -5.93 0.85 5.84
N ASP A 29 -5.85 -0.44 6.17
CA ASP A 29 -5.18 -0.92 7.39
C ASP A 29 -3.70 -0.52 7.42
N CYS A 30 -2.99 -0.64 6.28
CA CYS A 30 -1.61 -0.18 6.17
C CYS A 30 -1.51 1.35 6.30
N TYR A 31 -2.43 2.09 5.70
CA TYR A 31 -2.41 3.55 5.79
C TYR A 31 -2.57 4.00 7.25
N GLU A 32 -3.60 3.49 7.93
CA GLU A 32 -3.91 3.79 9.34
C GLU A 32 -2.75 3.40 10.26
N THR A 33 -2.26 2.18 10.11
CA THR A 33 -1.12 1.68 10.88
C THR A 33 0.12 2.56 10.74
N LEU A 34 0.40 3.07 9.53
CA LEU A 34 1.55 3.92 9.29
C LEU A 34 1.38 5.31 9.91
N VAL A 35 0.21 5.94 9.77
CA VAL A 35 -0.04 7.26 10.38
C VAL A 35 -0.10 7.21 11.91
N GLU A 36 -0.58 6.11 12.49
CA GLU A 36 -0.57 5.89 13.94
C GLU A 36 0.84 5.60 14.48
N ALA A 37 1.69 4.92 13.69
CA ALA A 37 3.02 4.54 14.12
C ALA A 37 3.97 5.73 14.27
N VAL A 38 3.90 6.69 13.33
CA VAL A 38 4.81 7.83 13.26
C VAL A 38 4.01 9.09 12.89
N PRO A 39 3.81 10.03 13.83
CA PRO A 39 3.13 11.28 13.55
C PRO A 39 3.81 12.05 12.41
N GLY A 40 3.03 12.46 11.40
CA GLY A 40 3.53 13.21 10.25
C GLY A 40 4.37 12.40 9.26
N ILE A 41 4.33 11.06 9.33
CA ILE A 41 5.02 10.17 8.40
C ILE A 41 4.74 10.56 6.94
N LYS A 42 5.79 10.51 6.11
CA LYS A 42 5.71 10.74 4.66
C LYS A 42 5.92 9.42 3.93
N PHE A 43 4.85 8.89 3.37
CA PHE A 43 4.89 7.61 2.66
C PHE A 43 3.90 7.56 1.51
N GLY A 44 4.12 6.58 0.65
CA GLY A 44 3.18 6.18 -0.38
C GLY A 44 3.19 4.67 -0.51
N LEU A 45 2.00 4.11 -0.71
CA LEU A 45 1.82 2.68 -0.89
C LEU A 45 1.03 2.36 -2.16
N ALA A 46 1.29 1.19 -2.72
CA ALA A 46 0.60 0.64 -3.87
C ALA A 46 0.36 -0.86 -3.67
N PHE A 47 -0.89 -1.28 -3.78
CA PHE A 47 -1.31 -2.68 -3.68
C PHE A 47 -1.88 -3.17 -5.02
N CYS A 48 -1.37 -4.28 -5.51
CA CYS A 48 -1.79 -4.90 -6.77
C CYS A 48 -2.96 -5.86 -6.53
N GLU A 49 -4.18 -5.45 -6.87
CA GLU A 49 -5.35 -6.34 -6.83
C GLU A 49 -5.15 -7.52 -7.82
N ALA A 50 -5.28 -8.77 -7.35
CA ALA A 50 -5.09 -9.94 -8.22
C ALA A 50 -6.38 -10.49 -8.83
N SER A 51 -7.53 -10.05 -8.34
CA SER A 51 -8.86 -10.48 -8.79
C SER A 51 -9.69 -9.31 -9.33
N GLY A 52 -10.81 -9.61 -9.99
CA GLY A 52 -11.74 -8.59 -10.47
C GLY A 52 -11.09 -7.57 -11.43
N PRO A 53 -11.22 -6.25 -11.18
CA PRO A 53 -10.70 -5.21 -12.07
C PRO A 53 -9.16 -5.14 -12.19
N LYS A 54 -8.41 -5.84 -11.32
CA LYS A 54 -6.93 -5.89 -11.32
C LYS A 54 -6.28 -4.51 -11.32
N LYS A 55 -6.80 -3.61 -10.49
CA LYS A 55 -6.30 -2.23 -10.39
C LYS A 55 -5.21 -2.14 -9.33
N ILE A 56 -4.26 -1.24 -9.53
CA ILE A 56 -3.35 -0.82 -8.47
C ILE A 56 -4.10 0.15 -7.56
N ARG A 57 -4.30 -0.27 -6.32
CA ARG A 57 -4.81 0.57 -5.24
C ARG A 57 -3.66 1.36 -4.66
N LYS A 58 -3.88 2.62 -4.30
CA LYS A 58 -2.82 3.50 -3.79
C LYS A 58 -3.36 4.38 -2.67
N ALA A 59 -2.51 4.66 -1.70
CA ALA A 59 -2.78 5.56 -0.59
C ALA A 59 -1.45 6.10 -0.06
N GLY A 60 -1.48 7.17 0.73
CA GLY A 60 -0.28 7.74 1.34
C GLY A 60 -0.46 9.20 1.73
N THR A 61 0.58 9.76 2.32
CA THR A 61 0.63 11.12 2.86
C THR A 61 1.59 12.04 2.07
N ASP A 62 2.22 11.49 1.02
CA ASP A 62 3.17 12.18 0.15
C ASP A 62 2.99 11.71 -1.31
N ASP A 63 2.62 12.63 -2.19
CA ASP A 63 2.31 12.31 -3.60
C ASP A 63 3.51 11.78 -4.39
N GLU A 64 4.73 12.21 -4.07
CA GLU A 64 5.94 11.70 -4.72
C GLU A 64 6.13 10.21 -4.39
N MET A 65 5.96 9.86 -3.12
CA MET A 65 6.06 8.46 -2.68
C MET A 65 4.92 7.60 -3.23
N ILE A 66 3.70 8.14 -3.33
CA ILE A 66 2.55 7.44 -3.93
C ILE A 66 2.84 7.11 -5.39
N ASN A 67 3.32 8.10 -6.15
CA ASN A 67 3.64 7.92 -7.56
C ASN A 67 4.80 6.93 -7.76
N LEU A 68 5.81 6.98 -6.88
CA LEU A 68 6.93 6.03 -6.89
C LEU A 68 6.47 4.59 -6.61
N ALA A 69 5.55 4.41 -5.64
CA ALA A 69 4.96 3.11 -5.32
C ALA A 69 4.18 2.55 -6.52
N VAL A 70 3.32 3.36 -7.14
CA VAL A 70 2.52 2.96 -8.30
C VAL A 70 3.42 2.63 -9.49
N LYS A 71 4.48 3.40 -9.74
CA LYS A 71 5.42 3.15 -10.85
C LYS A 71 6.06 1.78 -10.69
N ASN A 72 6.66 1.49 -9.53
CA ASN A 72 7.31 0.21 -9.27
C ASN A 72 6.32 -0.97 -9.27
N ALA A 73 5.11 -0.78 -8.73
CA ALA A 73 4.06 -1.79 -8.75
C ALA A 73 3.62 -2.17 -10.18
N LYS A 74 3.52 -1.19 -11.08
CA LYS A 74 3.22 -1.43 -12.50
C LYS A 74 4.31 -2.22 -13.20
N GLU A 75 5.57 -1.85 -12.98
CA GLU A 75 6.71 -2.53 -13.60
C GLU A 75 6.81 -3.99 -13.14
N VAL A 76 6.60 -4.25 -11.84
CA VAL A 76 6.65 -5.62 -11.30
C VAL A 76 5.45 -6.46 -11.73
N GLY A 77 4.24 -5.90 -11.71
CA GLY A 77 3.04 -6.55 -12.24
C GLY A 77 2.63 -7.84 -11.52
N ALA A 78 3.10 -8.07 -10.29
CA ALA A 78 2.73 -9.23 -9.48
C ALA A 78 1.40 -8.99 -8.76
N GLY A 79 0.48 -9.96 -8.79
CA GLY A 79 -0.76 -9.87 -8.01
C GLY A 79 -0.50 -9.99 -6.51
N HIS A 80 -1.30 -9.29 -5.70
CA HIS A 80 -1.24 -9.32 -4.24
C HIS A 80 0.08 -8.82 -3.63
N SER A 81 0.90 -8.14 -4.42
CA SER A 81 2.08 -7.45 -3.92
C SER A 81 1.73 -6.06 -3.39
N LEU A 82 2.35 -5.69 -2.28
CA LEU A 82 2.25 -4.39 -1.62
C LEU A 82 3.63 -3.71 -1.64
N PHE A 83 3.65 -2.49 -2.16
CA PHE A 83 4.82 -1.62 -2.24
C PHE A 83 4.65 -0.47 -1.28
N ILE A 84 5.63 -0.20 -0.43
CA ILE A 84 5.62 0.93 0.50
C ILE A 84 6.95 1.68 0.39
N PHE A 85 6.86 2.97 0.09
CA PHE A 85 8.00 3.88 0.02
C PHE A 85 7.91 4.89 1.16
N LEU A 86 9.03 5.09 1.86
CA LEU A 86 9.12 5.89 3.08
C LEU A 86 10.15 7.02 2.90
N LYS A 87 9.73 8.25 3.16
CA LYS A 87 10.57 9.45 3.15
C LYS A 87 10.84 9.87 4.59
N ASN A 88 12.12 10.04 4.94
CA ASN A 88 12.57 10.42 6.29
C ASN A 88 12.05 9.49 7.40
N THR A 89 11.79 8.22 7.09
CA THR A 89 11.35 7.19 8.06
C THR A 89 12.00 5.87 7.71
N PHE A 90 12.36 5.08 8.72
CA PHE A 90 13.06 3.82 8.53
C PHE A 90 12.13 2.63 8.75
N PRO A 91 12.34 1.49 8.04
CA PRO A 91 11.52 0.30 8.21
C PRO A 91 11.42 -0.18 9.65
N VAL A 92 12.49 -0.05 10.45
CA VAL A 92 12.50 -0.47 11.86
C VAL A 92 11.38 0.18 12.69
N ASN A 93 10.93 1.39 12.32
CA ASN A 93 9.86 2.09 13.04
C ASN A 93 8.47 1.45 12.82
N ILE A 94 8.28 0.73 11.72
CA ILE A 94 6.95 0.30 11.27
C ILE A 94 6.84 -1.20 10.96
N LEU A 95 7.95 -1.91 10.74
CA LEU A 95 7.98 -3.30 10.28
C LEU A 95 7.18 -4.24 11.18
N ASN A 96 7.28 -4.09 12.50
CA ASN A 96 6.55 -4.97 13.43
C ASN A 96 5.03 -4.75 13.34
N ARG A 97 4.59 -3.50 13.12
CA ARG A 97 3.16 -3.21 12.97
C ARG A 97 2.61 -3.76 11.66
N ILE A 98 3.34 -3.57 10.55
CA ILE A 98 2.96 -4.14 9.25
C ILE A 98 2.89 -5.66 9.29
N LYS A 99 3.85 -6.33 9.94
CA LYS A 99 3.84 -7.80 10.08
C LYS A 99 2.66 -8.32 10.90
N ASN A 100 2.16 -7.52 11.82
CA ASN A 100 1.06 -7.88 12.70
C ASN A 100 -0.30 -7.42 12.16
N LEU A 101 -0.35 -6.83 10.96
CA LEU A 101 -1.61 -6.59 10.27
C LEU A 101 -2.31 -7.94 10.04
N SER A 102 -3.43 -8.13 10.72
CA SER A 102 -4.32 -9.24 10.42
C SER A 102 -4.98 -8.97 9.07
N ASP A 103 -4.91 -9.92 8.15
CA ASP A 103 -5.72 -9.88 6.93
C ASP A 103 -7.18 -10.27 7.28
N GLY A 104 -7.83 -9.44 8.09
CA GLY A 104 -9.15 -9.70 8.66
C GLY A 104 -10.19 -10.07 7.60
N ILE A 105 -11.08 -11.01 7.94
CA ILE A 105 -12.25 -11.31 7.11
C ILE A 105 -13.24 -10.17 7.29
N GLU A 106 -13.45 -9.38 6.22
CA GLU A 106 -14.37 -8.23 6.24
C GLU A 106 -15.78 -8.68 6.60
N ASN A 107 -16.29 -8.14 7.70
CA ASN A 107 -17.71 -8.27 8.04
C ASN A 107 -18.52 -7.18 7.30
N LYS A 108 -19.86 -7.28 7.31
CA LYS A 108 -20.73 -6.39 6.50
C LYS A 108 -20.60 -4.91 6.89
N GLU A 109 -20.19 -4.63 8.11
CA GLU A 109 -20.00 -3.28 8.65
C GLU A 109 -18.70 -2.68 8.12
N GLU A 110 -17.59 -3.43 8.20
CA GLU A 110 -16.30 -3.06 7.62
C GLU A 110 -16.38 -2.88 6.08
N GLU A 111 -17.24 -3.65 5.39
CA GLU A 111 -17.46 -3.46 3.96
C GLU A 111 -18.07 -2.08 3.63
N GLN A 112 -18.95 -1.60 4.51
CA GLN A 112 -19.57 -0.28 4.37
C GLN A 112 -18.58 0.83 4.70
N ASP A 113 -17.83 0.70 5.79
CA ASP A 113 -16.77 1.63 6.20
C ASP A 113 -15.71 1.77 5.10
N ARG A 114 -15.28 0.66 4.52
CA ARG A 114 -14.37 0.68 3.38
C ARG A 114 -14.97 1.41 2.19
N LYS A 115 -16.25 1.17 1.84
CA LYS A 115 -16.90 1.89 0.73
C LYS A 115 -16.93 3.40 0.98
N ASP A 116 -17.17 3.81 2.21
CA ASP A 116 -17.27 5.22 2.58
C ASP A 116 -15.89 5.88 2.67
N PHE A 117 -14.87 5.18 3.17
CA PHE A 117 -13.48 5.61 3.09
C PHE A 117 -13.03 5.80 1.63
N LEU A 118 -13.31 4.81 0.78
CA LEU A 118 -13.01 4.87 -0.66
C LEU A 118 -13.71 6.05 -1.35
N ARG A 119 -14.90 6.46 -0.93
CA ARG A 119 -15.55 7.69 -1.41
C ARG A 119 -14.85 8.94 -0.87
N LYS A 120 -14.52 8.95 0.42
CA LYS A 120 -13.86 10.08 1.11
C LYS A 120 -12.51 10.44 0.49
N ILE A 121 -11.74 9.44 0.06
CA ILE A 121 -10.46 9.68 -0.64
C ILE A 121 -10.62 9.93 -2.15
N GLY A 122 -11.85 10.12 -2.64
CA GLY A 122 -12.15 10.43 -4.04
C GLY A 122 -11.99 9.26 -5.01
N TYR A 123 -11.98 8.01 -4.52
CA TYR A 123 -11.73 6.82 -5.33
C TYR A 123 -13.01 6.19 -5.94
N LYS A 124 -14.18 6.36 -5.32
CA LYS A 124 -15.49 5.99 -5.90
C LYS A 124 -16.43 7.19 -5.95
N SER A 125 -17.17 7.34 -7.05
CA SER A 125 -18.30 8.26 -7.15
C SER A 125 -19.44 7.81 -6.23
N SER A 126 -20.21 8.78 -5.71
CA SER A 126 -21.32 8.63 -4.76
C SER A 126 -22.28 7.50 -5.10
#